data_AF-A0AAJ2EE62-F1
#
_entry.id   AF-A0AAJ2EE62-F1
#
_cell.length_a   1.000
_cell.length_b   1.000
_cell.length_c   1.000
_cell.angle_alpha   90.00
_cell.angle_beta   90.00
_cell.angle_gamma   90.00
#
_symmetry.space_group_name_H-M   'P 1'
#
loop_
_entity.id
_entity.type
_entity.pdbx_description
1 polymer ?
#
loop_
_entity_poly.entity_id
_entity_poly.type
_entity_poly.pdbx_seq_one_letter_code
_entity_poly.pdbx_strand_id
1 'polypeptide(L)' 'MNSHTLDSIAALTETVAVIRHAKGLKNPHDFTAGSLEHELASAAFADDFLRALDAEPGIGAWWPMQ' A
#
# COMPACT_ATOMS: atom_id res chain seq x y z
N MET A 1 2.03 21.05 4.00
CA MET A 1 1.70 20.08 2.94
C MET A 1 0.59 20.68 2.11
N ASN A 2 0.72 20.77 0.78
CA ASN A 2 -0.35 21.32 -0.06
C ASN A 2 -1.38 20.23 -0.42
N SER A 3 -2.53 20.62 -0.98
CA SER A 3 -3.59 19.67 -1.36
C SER A 3 -3.09 18.60 -2.32
N HIS A 4 -2.30 18.99 -3.31
CA HIS A 4 -1.71 18.07 -4.28
C HIS A 4 -0.86 16.97 -3.63
N THR A 5 -0.06 17.28 -2.62
CA THR A 5 0.71 16.25 -1.88
C THR A 5 -0.21 15.29 -1.14
N LEU A 6 -1.31 15.78 -0.56
CA LEU A 6 -2.28 14.92 0.15
C LEU A 6 -3.02 13.99 -0.83
N ASP A 7 -3.44 14.52 -1.99
CA ASP A 7 -4.11 13.76 -3.03
C ASP A 7 -3.19 12.65 -3.58
N SER A 8 -1.91 12.96 -3.80
CA SER A 8 -0.92 11.96 -4.24
C SER A 8 -0.69 10.85 -3.21
N ILE A 9 -0.65 11.20 -1.91
CA ILE A 9 -0.52 10.21 -0.82
C ILE A 9 -1.76 9.31 -0.75
N ALA A 10 -2.95 9.88 -0.91
CA ALA A 10 -4.20 9.13 -0.95
C ALA A 10 -4.22 8.15 -2.14
N ALA A 11 -3.87 8.62 -3.34
CA ALA A 11 -3.80 7.79 -4.54
C ALA A 11 -2.79 6.63 -4.39
N LEU A 12 -1.63 6.89 -3.78
CA LEU A 12 -0.64 5.84 -3.50
C LEU A 12 -1.19 4.81 -2.50
N THR A 13 -1.88 5.28 -1.45
CA THR A 13 -2.50 4.40 -0.44
C THR A 13 -3.53 3.47 -1.08
N GLU A 14 -4.39 3.99 -1.94
CA GLU A 14 -5.38 3.20 -2.69
C GLU A 14 -4.70 2.20 -3.63
N THR A 15 -3.66 2.64 -4.34
CA THR A 15 -2.90 1.77 -5.26
C THR A 15 -2.30 0.58 -4.53
N VAL A 16 -1.66 0.80 -3.38
CA VAL A 16 -1.11 -0.28 -2.54
C VAL A 16 -2.20 -1.25 -2.09
N ALA A 17 -3.36 -0.74 -1.66
CA ALA A 17 -4.48 -1.58 -1.23
C ALA A 17 -4.99 -2.49 -2.36
N VAL A 18 -5.11 -1.95 -3.58
CA VAL A 18 -5.52 -2.70 -4.78
C VAL A 18 -4.49 -3.76 -5.16
N ILE A 19 -3.20 -3.44 -5.16
CA ILE A 19 -2.13 -4.40 -5.48
C ILE A 19 -2.10 -5.54 -4.45
N ARG A 20 -2.21 -5.23 -3.16
CA ARG A 20 -2.30 -6.24 -2.11
C ARG A 20 -3.49 -7.18 -2.32
N HIS A 21 -4.66 -6.62 -2.62
CA HIS A 21 -5.86 -7.40 -2.93
C HIS A 21 -5.64 -8.32 -4.14
N ALA A 22 -5.07 -7.81 -5.24
CA ALA A 22 -4.76 -8.60 -6.44
C ALA A 22 -3.77 -9.75 -6.16
N LYS A 23 -2.87 -9.57 -5.20
CA LYS A 23 -1.94 -10.60 -4.72
C LYS A 23 -2.55 -11.56 -3.69
N GLY A 24 -3.84 -11.43 -3.37
CA GLY A 24 -4.51 -12.22 -2.34
C GLY A 24 -4.12 -11.86 -0.89
N LEU A 25 -3.42 -10.73 -0.69
CA LEU A 25 -3.05 -10.22 0.62
C LEU A 25 -4.21 -9.40 1.21
N LYS A 26 -4.35 -9.45 2.53
CA LYS A 26 -5.37 -8.69 3.26
C LYS A 26 -4.89 -7.28 3.61
N ASN A 27 -5.80 -6.33 3.56
CA ASN A 27 -5.58 -4.96 4.00
C ASN A 27 -6.05 -4.78 5.45
N PRO A 28 -5.58 -3.73 6.15
CA PRO A 28 -6.00 -3.49 7.54
C PRO A 28 -7.52 -3.42 7.71
N HIS A 29 -8.21 -2.77 6.77
CA HIS A 29 -9.66 -2.61 6.79
C HIS A 29 -10.46 -3.91 6.59
N ASP A 30 -9.81 -5.03 6.26
CA ASP A 30 -10.45 -6.34 6.18
C ASP A 30 -10.62 -7.00 7.56
N PHE A 31 -10.03 -6.42 8.61
CA PHE A 31 -10.01 -6.99 9.96
C PHE A 31 -10.64 -6.04 10.98
N THR A 32 -11.09 -6.60 12.10
CA THR A 32 -11.58 -5.82 13.25
C THR A 32 -10.43 -4.99 13.82
N ALA A 33 -10.62 -3.68 13.93
CA ALA A 33 -9.64 -2.77 14.51
C ALA A 33 -9.21 -3.22 15.92
N GLY A 34 -7.91 -3.23 16.18
CA GLY A 34 -7.32 -3.66 17.46
C GLY A 34 -7.16 -5.18 17.64
N SER A 35 -7.54 -5.99 16.65
CA SER A 35 -7.15 -7.41 16.60
C SER A 35 -5.67 -7.57 16.22
N LEU A 36 -5.07 -8.71 16.58
CA LEU A 36 -3.71 -9.06 16.19
C LEU A 36 -3.58 -9.09 14.65
N GLU A 37 -4.58 -9.62 13.96
CA GLU A 37 -4.63 -9.68 12.50
C GLU A 37 -4.65 -8.29 11.87
N HIS A 38 -5.40 -7.35 12.46
CA HIS A 38 -5.38 -5.95 12.03
C HIS A 38 -4.00 -5.31 12.20
N GLU A 39 -3.31 -5.54 13.32
CA GLU A 39 -1.95 -5.02 13.56
C GLU A 39 -0.93 -5.61 12.57
N LEU A 40 -0.97 -6.93 12.34
CA LEU A 40 -0.11 -7.59 11.38
C LEU A 40 -0.35 -7.10 9.95
N ALA A 41 -1.61 -6.94 9.56
CA ALA A 41 -1.98 -6.39 8.26
C ALA A 41 -1.55 -4.93 8.11
N SER A 42 -1.63 -4.13 9.19
CA SER A 42 -1.17 -2.74 9.22
C SER A 42 0.33 -2.61 9.05
N ALA A 43 1.10 -3.44 9.76
CA ALA A 43 2.56 -3.47 9.62
C ALA A 43 2.99 -3.86 8.20
N ALA A 44 2.38 -4.92 7.64
CA ALA A 44 2.67 -5.35 6.28
C ALA A 44 2.25 -4.31 5.23
N PHE A 45 1.12 -3.63 5.43
CA PHE A 45 0.67 -2.55 4.56
C PHE A 45 1.64 -1.35 4.60
N ALA A 46 2.10 -0.98 5.79
CA ALA A 46 3.04 0.13 5.97
C ALA A 46 4.38 -0.17 5.26
N ASP A 47 4.89 -1.41 5.34
CA ASP A 47 6.10 -1.82 4.61
C ASP A 47 5.92 -1.69 3.09
N ASP A 48 4.79 -2.18 2.56
CA ASP A 48 4.48 -2.05 1.13
C ASP A 48 4.33 -0.58 0.71
N PHE A 49 3.70 0.26 1.53
CA PHE A 49 3.53 1.68 1.26
C PHE A 49 4.85 2.45 1.30
N LEU A 50 5.74 2.15 2.25
CA LEU A 50 7.08 2.76 2.30
C LEU A 50 7.93 2.33 1.11
N ARG A 51 7.88 1.05 0.73
CA ARG A 51 8.51 0.56 -0.50
C ARG A 51 7.95 1.29 -1.73
N ALA A 52 6.65 1.59 -1.72
CA ALA A 52 5.99 2.32 -2.79
C ALA A 52 6.46 3.77 -2.92
N LEU A 53 6.68 4.43 -1.77
CA LEU A 53 7.19 5.80 -1.70
C LEU A 53 8.68 5.90 -2.10
N ASP A 54 9.47 4.89 -1.74
CA ASP A 54 10.92 4.86 -2.01
C ASP A 54 11.24 4.37 -3.43
N ALA A 55 10.32 3.66 -4.09
CA ALA A 55 10.49 3.23 -5.47
C ALA A 55 10.56 4.43 -6.42
N GLU A 56 11.61 4.51 -7.23
CA GLU A 56 11.63 5.44 -8.36
C GLU A 56 10.40 5.16 -9.25
N PRO A 57 9.71 6.20 -9.76
CA PRO A 57 8.55 6.03 -10.62
C PRO A 57 8.98 5.46 -11.98
N GLY A 58 9.06 4.13 -12.05
CA GLY A 58 9.38 3.36 -13.24
C GLY A 58 8.41 2.18 -13.38
N ILE A 59 7.85 2.01 -14.57
CA ILE A 59 6.91 0.92 -14.93
C ILE A 59 7.48 -0.46 -14.54
N GLY A 60 8.81 -0.62 -14.56
CA GLY A 60 9.50 -1.87 -14.22
C GLY A 60 9.68 -2.17 -12.73
N ALA A 61 9.44 -1.23 -11.82
CA ALA A 61 9.64 -1.44 -10.38
C ALA A 61 8.53 -2.28 -9.73
N TRP A 62 7.33 -2.20 -10.29
CA TRP A 62 6.13 -2.90 -9.79
C TRP A 62 5.72 -4.08 -10.66
N TRP A 63 6.13 -4.05 -11.93
CA TRP A 63 5.90 -5.11 -12.90
C TRP A 63 7.26 -5.59 -13.41
N PRO A 64 7.75 -6.77 -12.98
CA PRO A 64 8.85 -7.39 -13.70
C PRO A 64 8.31 -7.75 -15.09
N MET A 65 8.62 -6.93 -16.09
CA MET A 65 8.43 -7.32 -17.48
C MET A 65 9.43 -8.43 -17.77
N GLN A 66 8.93 -9.66 -17.88
CA GLN A 66 9.68 -10.79 -18.41
C GLN A 66 9.83 -10.67 -19.92
#